data_AF-A0ABD7HGP0-F1
#
_entry.id   AF-A0ABD7HGP0-F1
#
_cell.length_a   1.000
_cell.length_b   1.000
_cell.length_c   1.000
_cell.angle_alpha   90.00
_cell.angle_beta   90.00
_cell.angle_gamma   90.00
#
_symmetry.space_group_name_H-M   'P 1'
#
loop_
_entity.id
_entity.type
_entity.pdbx_description
1 polymer ?
#
loop_
_entity_poly.entity_id
_entity_poly.type
_entity_poly.pdbx_seq_one_letter_code
_entity_poly.pdbx_strand_id
1 'polypeptide(L)'
;MANWERIDGGKLDRVEESAVLDVFQLLIPDNVATYYDAVRHGTSIWDRHAMEELLKRPLTEVLDRVEWFDPGYAIQLSAEGTLLIAEFVCAANSFVVLEHIMSKEAEIRKNCKHGRDGAYTLEGKGFSPPEREYELYRKYDRPAHELLRSWCGYRAVSTTERLLAAEAEVQRLDILVTRLISVVRKYEPDNADAYAGEHDDDRIRTEAIRPVVDRPLAPAEIPVIEVPVRQNWRYWS
;
A
#
# COMPACT_ATOMS: atom_id res chain seq x y z
N MET A 1 -8.41 39.46 -7.83
CA MET A 1 -8.60 39.32 -6.37
C MET A 1 -9.68 38.31 -6.04
N ALA A 2 -10.88 38.39 -6.62
CA ALA A 2 -12.00 37.47 -6.31
C ALA A 2 -11.72 35.95 -6.40
N ASN A 3 -10.91 35.48 -7.37
CA ASN A 3 -10.66 34.04 -7.52
C ASN A 3 -9.69 33.47 -6.47
N TRP A 4 -8.75 34.28 -5.98
CA TRP A 4 -7.82 33.88 -4.91
C TRP A 4 -8.53 33.81 -3.56
N GLU A 5 -9.41 34.77 -3.28
CA GLU A 5 -10.21 34.80 -2.04
C GLU A 5 -11.17 33.60 -1.91
N ARG A 6 -11.65 33.07 -3.04
CA ARG A 6 -12.52 31.89 -3.06
C ARG A 6 -11.80 30.65 -2.52
N ILE A 7 -10.61 30.37 -3.04
CA ILE A 7 -9.88 29.15 -2.68
C ILE A 7 -9.09 29.24 -1.36
N ASP A 8 -8.86 30.43 -0.82
CA ASP A 8 -8.08 30.69 0.41
C ASP A 8 -8.90 30.49 1.71
N GLY A 9 -10.20 30.21 1.61
CA GLY A 9 -11.08 30.02 2.77
C GLY A 9 -10.99 28.65 3.46
N GLY A 10 -10.42 27.64 2.79
CA GLY A 10 -10.35 26.26 3.27
C GLY A 10 -9.34 26.06 4.40
N LYS A 11 -9.67 25.23 5.40
CA LYS A 11 -8.75 24.85 6.48
C LYS A 11 -8.70 23.34 6.60
N LEU A 12 -7.48 22.82 6.63
CA LEU A 12 -7.22 21.45 7.04
C LEU A 12 -6.92 21.44 8.54
N ASP A 13 -7.40 20.41 9.23
CA ASP A 13 -6.91 20.14 10.57
C ASP A 13 -5.48 19.55 10.52
N ARG A 14 -4.87 19.37 11.69
CA ARG A 14 -3.48 18.86 11.75
C ARG A 14 -3.33 17.42 11.25
N VAL A 15 -4.39 16.62 11.34
CA VAL A 15 -4.38 15.22 10.92
C VAL A 15 -4.47 15.14 9.41
N GLU A 16 -5.41 15.90 8.83
CA GLU A 16 -5.58 16.07 7.40
C GLU A 16 -4.32 16.64 6.75
N GLU A 17 -3.75 17.70 7.32
CA GLU A 17 -2.51 18.30 6.85
C GLU A 17 -1.35 17.30 6.85
N SER A 18 -1.21 16.51 7.93
CA SER A 18 -0.18 15.48 8.02
C SER A 18 -0.38 14.38 6.97
N ALA A 19 -1.62 13.93 6.75
CA ALA A 19 -1.92 12.88 5.77
C ALA A 19 -1.69 13.37 4.32
N VAL A 20 -2.12 14.59 4.01
CA VAL A 20 -1.85 15.24 2.72
C VAL A 20 -0.35 15.35 2.48
N LEU A 21 0.40 15.84 3.46
CA LEU A 21 1.84 16.02 3.35
C LEU A 21 2.56 14.68 3.09
N ASP A 22 2.15 13.60 3.77
CA ASP A 22 2.67 12.26 3.51
C ASP A 22 2.41 11.80 2.08
N VAL A 23 1.19 12.00 1.56
CA VAL A 23 0.84 11.62 0.17
C VAL A 23 1.65 12.42 -0.84
N PHE A 24 1.75 13.74 -0.67
CA PHE A 24 2.49 14.60 -1.59
C PHE A 24 3.97 14.23 -1.60
N GLN A 25 4.60 14.10 -0.43
CA GLN A 25 6.02 13.74 -0.35
C GLN A 25 6.34 12.34 -0.89
N LEU A 26 5.41 11.39 -0.74
CA LEU A 26 5.63 10.01 -1.14
C LEU A 26 5.34 9.77 -2.62
N LEU A 27 4.30 10.39 -3.17
CA LEU A 27 3.71 9.99 -4.45
C LEU A 27 3.69 11.08 -5.52
N ILE A 28 3.77 12.36 -5.14
CA ILE A 28 3.57 13.48 -6.06
C ILE A 28 4.91 14.22 -6.23
N PRO A 29 5.58 14.07 -7.37
CA PRO A 29 6.79 14.83 -7.64
C PRO A 29 6.51 16.34 -7.64
N ASP A 30 7.42 17.14 -7.07
CA ASP A 30 7.25 18.60 -6.96
C ASP A 30 7.05 19.31 -8.31
N ASN A 31 7.59 18.73 -9.39
CA ASN A 31 7.43 19.25 -10.75
C ASN A 31 6.05 18.94 -11.37
N VAL A 32 5.26 18.06 -10.75
CA VAL A 32 3.89 17.73 -11.18
C VAL A 32 2.89 18.58 -10.42
N ALA A 33 2.99 18.60 -9.09
CA ALA A 33 2.20 19.49 -8.25
C ALA A 33 2.90 19.76 -6.92
N THR A 34 2.57 20.90 -6.32
CA THR A 34 3.16 21.35 -5.05
C THR A 34 2.05 21.67 -4.06
N TYR A 35 2.14 21.07 -2.87
CA TYR A 35 1.32 21.43 -1.73
C TYR A 35 1.91 22.66 -1.03
N TYR A 36 1.06 23.59 -0.62
CA TYR A 36 1.48 24.78 0.14
C TYR A 36 2.38 25.74 -0.66
N ASP A 37 2.00 26.05 -1.89
CA ASP A 37 2.72 27.00 -2.76
C ASP A 37 2.09 28.41 -2.70
N ALA A 38 1.01 28.65 -3.44
CA ALA A 38 0.41 29.98 -3.55
C ALA A 38 -0.76 30.24 -2.59
N VAL A 39 -1.49 29.18 -2.18
CA VAL A 39 -2.66 29.25 -1.30
C VAL A 39 -2.44 28.37 -0.09
N ARG A 40 -2.86 28.87 1.09
CA ARG A 40 -2.72 28.10 2.31
C ARG A 40 -3.55 26.81 2.22
N HIS A 41 -2.89 25.67 2.44
CA HIS A 41 -3.47 24.34 2.26
C HIS A 41 -3.94 24.00 0.83
N GLY A 42 -3.68 24.87 -0.14
CA GLY A 42 -4.00 24.64 -1.55
C GLY A 42 -2.91 23.84 -2.27
N THR A 43 -3.23 23.45 -3.50
CA THR A 43 -2.32 22.74 -4.40
C THR A 43 -2.18 23.50 -5.72
N SER A 44 -0.93 23.70 -6.15
CA SER A 44 -0.56 24.15 -7.49
C SER A 44 -0.26 22.93 -8.35
N ILE A 45 -0.99 22.71 -9.46
CA ILE A 45 -0.70 21.65 -10.43
C ILE A 45 -0.02 22.26 -11.66
N TRP A 46 1.21 21.83 -11.92
CA TRP A 46 2.06 22.30 -13.02
C TRP A 46 1.92 21.43 -14.26
N ASP A 47 1.79 20.11 -14.07
CA ASP A 47 1.62 19.14 -15.14
C ASP A 47 0.30 18.38 -14.98
N ARG A 48 -0.68 18.77 -15.81
CA ARG A 48 -2.00 18.13 -15.81
C ARG A 48 -1.93 16.66 -16.23
N HIS A 49 -1.13 16.33 -17.25
CA HIS A 49 -1.10 14.97 -17.78
C HIS A 49 -0.47 14.00 -16.78
N ALA A 50 0.68 14.38 -16.21
CA ALA A 50 1.33 13.59 -15.17
C ALA A 50 0.44 13.43 -13.92
N MET A 51 -0.34 14.46 -13.56
CA MET A 51 -1.31 14.35 -12.47
C MET A 51 -2.43 13.34 -12.79
N GLU A 52 -2.96 13.35 -14.01
CA GLU A 52 -3.99 12.37 -14.45
C GLU A 52 -3.44 10.93 -14.44
N GLU A 53 -2.17 10.72 -14.78
CA GLU A 53 -1.50 9.42 -14.66
C GLU A 53 -1.41 8.95 -13.20
N LEU A 54 -1.03 9.83 -12.27
CA LEU A 54 -0.97 9.52 -10.83
C LEU A 54 -2.35 9.20 -10.25
N LEU A 55 -3.37 9.96 -10.65
CA LEU A 55 -4.76 9.79 -10.24
C LEU A 55 -5.42 8.54 -10.86
N LYS A 56 -4.88 8.04 -11.98
CA LYS A 56 -5.46 6.99 -12.83
C LYS A 56 -6.91 7.30 -13.25
N ARG A 57 -7.21 8.59 -13.41
CA ARG A 57 -8.52 9.14 -13.81
C ARG A 57 -8.37 10.57 -14.31
N PRO A 58 -9.37 11.11 -15.03
CA PRO A 58 -9.37 12.49 -15.50
C PRO A 58 -9.35 13.48 -14.34
N LEU A 59 -8.55 14.55 -14.46
CA LEU A 59 -8.46 15.59 -13.44
C LEU A 59 -9.79 16.36 -13.31
N THR A 60 -10.61 16.36 -14.37
CA THR A 60 -11.94 16.97 -14.38
C THR A 60 -12.84 16.42 -13.27
N GLU A 61 -12.69 15.15 -12.88
CA GLU A 61 -13.47 14.57 -11.79
C GLU A 61 -13.23 15.24 -10.43
N VAL A 62 -12.03 15.81 -10.24
CA VAL A 62 -11.68 16.61 -9.06
C VAL A 62 -12.20 18.03 -9.25
N LEU A 63 -11.89 18.64 -10.40
CA LEU A 63 -12.21 20.03 -10.72
C LEU A 63 -13.72 20.33 -10.69
N ASP A 64 -14.56 19.35 -11.04
CA ASP A 64 -16.02 19.52 -11.02
C ASP A 64 -16.61 19.55 -9.60
N ARG A 65 -15.83 19.16 -8.58
CA ARG A 65 -16.31 19.00 -7.19
C ARG A 65 -15.79 20.05 -6.23
N VAL A 66 -14.78 20.80 -6.61
CA VAL A 66 -14.04 21.70 -5.70
C VAL A 66 -13.83 23.06 -6.34
N GLU A 67 -13.51 24.04 -5.53
CA GLU A 67 -13.12 25.34 -6.06
C GLU A 67 -11.69 25.31 -6.60
N TRP A 68 -11.53 25.80 -7.82
CA TRP A 68 -10.28 25.91 -8.54
C TRP A 68 -10.29 27.08 -9.51
N PHE A 69 -9.12 27.50 -9.96
CA PHE A 69 -8.99 28.35 -11.15
C PHE A 69 -7.65 28.14 -11.83
N ASP A 70 -7.54 28.56 -13.10
CA ASP A 70 -6.30 28.51 -13.87
C ASP A 70 -5.87 29.93 -14.29
N PRO A 71 -4.81 30.49 -13.70
CA PRO A 71 -4.21 31.76 -14.09
C PRO A 71 -3.31 31.67 -15.35
N GLY A 72 -3.17 30.49 -15.96
CA GLY A 72 -2.40 30.26 -17.19
C GLY A 72 -0.99 29.71 -16.99
N TYR A 73 -0.59 29.43 -15.75
CA TYR A 73 0.72 28.84 -15.42
C TYR A 73 0.63 27.57 -14.56
N ALA A 74 -0.44 27.40 -13.79
CA ALA A 74 -0.69 26.21 -12.96
C ALA A 74 -2.14 26.22 -12.48
N ILE A 75 -2.78 25.05 -12.43
CA ILE A 75 -4.12 24.95 -11.87
C ILE A 75 -4.02 25.11 -10.35
N GLN A 76 -4.76 26.07 -9.80
CA GLN A 76 -4.80 26.38 -8.38
C GLN A 76 -6.05 25.76 -7.75
N LEU A 77 -5.84 24.97 -6.70
CA LEU A 77 -6.90 24.27 -5.98
C LEU A 77 -7.06 24.77 -4.55
N SER A 78 -8.31 24.79 -4.10
CA SER A 78 -8.67 24.96 -2.68
C SER A 78 -8.20 23.77 -1.82
N ALA A 79 -8.24 23.95 -0.49
CA ALA A 79 -7.89 22.90 0.47
C ALA A 79 -8.72 21.61 0.30
N GLU A 80 -10.00 21.74 -0.06
CA GLU A 80 -10.87 20.59 -0.36
C GLU A 80 -10.39 19.84 -1.61
N GLY A 81 -9.92 20.58 -2.63
CA GLY A 81 -9.28 20.00 -3.81
C GLY A 81 -8.00 19.25 -3.48
N THR A 82 -7.18 19.82 -2.58
CA THR A 82 -5.97 19.16 -2.07
C THR A 82 -6.30 17.82 -1.41
N LEU A 83 -7.31 17.78 -0.53
CA LEU A 83 -7.75 16.54 0.12
C LEU A 83 -8.23 15.50 -0.89
N LEU A 84 -9.04 15.93 -1.86
CA LEU A 84 -9.61 15.02 -2.85
C LEU A 84 -8.52 14.44 -3.77
N ILE A 85 -7.51 15.23 -4.14
CA ILE A 85 -6.33 14.72 -4.85
C ILE A 85 -5.57 13.72 -3.99
N ALA A 86 -5.29 14.06 -2.73
CA ALA A 86 -4.56 13.17 -1.83
C ALA A 86 -5.29 11.83 -1.66
N GLU A 87 -6.61 11.85 -1.47
CA GLU A 87 -7.44 10.66 -1.40
C GLU A 87 -7.37 9.82 -2.68
N PHE A 88 -7.56 10.45 -3.85
CA PHE A 88 -7.57 9.72 -5.13
C PHE A 88 -6.20 9.14 -5.50
N VAL A 89 -5.12 9.90 -5.30
CA VAL A 89 -3.75 9.42 -5.52
C VAL A 89 -3.41 8.29 -4.55
N CYS A 90 -3.80 8.42 -3.29
CA CYS A 90 -3.63 7.38 -2.28
C CYS A 90 -4.37 6.10 -2.66
N ALA A 91 -5.65 6.19 -3.04
CA ALA A 91 -6.44 5.05 -3.49
C ALA A 91 -5.85 4.37 -4.72
N ALA A 92 -5.34 5.15 -5.69
CA ALA A 92 -4.72 4.63 -6.90
C ALA A 92 -3.39 3.91 -6.65
N ASN A 93 -2.69 4.25 -5.57
CA ASN A 93 -1.33 3.77 -5.25
C ASN A 93 -1.26 3.17 -3.83
N SER A 94 -2.33 2.49 -3.42
CA SER A 94 -2.56 2.04 -2.05
C SER A 94 -1.43 1.19 -1.46
N PHE A 95 -0.80 0.32 -2.26
CA PHE A 95 0.28 -0.54 -1.76
C PHE A 95 1.48 0.26 -1.25
N VAL A 96 1.89 1.30 -1.99
CA VAL A 96 3.03 2.15 -1.63
C VAL A 96 2.74 2.92 -0.35
N VAL A 97 1.51 3.43 -0.21
CA VAL A 97 1.08 4.15 1.01
C VAL A 97 1.02 3.21 2.22
N LEU A 98 0.46 2.01 2.06
CA LEU A 98 0.36 1.05 3.17
C LEU A 98 1.74 0.58 3.64
N GLU A 99 2.68 0.33 2.72
CA GLU A 99 4.07 0.02 3.07
C GLU A 99 4.74 1.18 3.83
N HIS A 100 4.52 2.42 3.38
CA HIS A 100 5.02 3.61 4.06
C HIS A 100 4.48 3.74 5.50
N ILE A 101 3.16 3.58 5.69
CA ILE A 101 2.53 3.61 7.02
C ILE A 101 3.14 2.56 7.93
N MET A 102 3.35 1.34 7.44
CA MET A 102 3.95 0.29 8.24
C MET A 102 5.38 0.60 8.67
N SER A 103 6.19 1.14 7.76
CA SER A 103 7.55 1.54 8.05
C SER A 103 7.58 2.63 9.13
N LYS A 104 6.73 3.65 9.00
CA LYS A 104 6.54 4.69 10.02
C LYS A 104 6.08 4.11 11.36
N GLU A 105 5.09 3.22 11.36
CA GLU A 105 4.60 2.61 12.60
C GLU A 105 5.65 1.75 13.30
N ALA A 106 6.54 1.10 12.54
CA ALA A 106 7.66 0.37 13.11
C ALA A 106 8.66 1.32 13.81
N GLU A 107 8.98 2.46 13.19
CA GLU A 107 9.82 3.49 13.80
C GLU A 107 9.16 4.08 15.05
N ILE A 108 7.88 4.47 14.95
CA ILE A 108 7.12 5.01 16.09
C ILE A 108 7.06 4.01 17.24
N ARG A 109 6.84 2.71 16.96
CA ARG A 109 6.84 1.67 17.99
C ARG A 109 8.18 1.56 18.69
N LYS A 110 9.29 1.74 17.97
CA LYS A 110 10.64 1.78 18.56
C LYS A 110 10.79 3.03 19.44
N ASN A 111 10.37 4.19 18.95
CA ASN A 111 10.46 5.46 19.67
C ASN A 111 9.58 5.46 20.93
N CYS A 112 8.39 4.87 20.88
CA CYS A 112 7.51 4.71 22.06
C CYS A 112 8.08 3.76 23.12
N LYS A 113 9.08 2.92 22.79
CA LYS A 113 9.75 2.02 23.74
C LYS A 113 11.02 2.62 24.34
N HIS A 114 11.75 3.39 23.55
CA HIS A 114 13.12 3.81 23.89
C HIS A 114 13.28 5.33 23.97
N GLY A 115 12.27 6.09 23.59
CA GLY A 115 12.39 7.51 23.30
C GLY A 115 13.01 7.75 21.94
N ARG A 116 13.13 9.02 21.56
CA ARG A 116 13.66 9.46 20.27
C ARG A 116 14.76 10.49 20.46
N ASP A 117 15.95 10.20 19.95
CA ASP A 117 17.03 11.18 19.86
C ASP A 117 16.82 12.16 18.69
N GLY A 118 17.29 13.40 18.87
CA GLY A 118 17.22 14.43 17.83
C GLY A 118 15.82 14.98 17.57
N ALA A 119 14.87 14.74 18.48
CA ALA A 119 13.55 15.34 18.44
C ALA A 119 13.64 16.86 18.61
N TYR A 120 12.86 17.61 17.84
CA TYR A 120 12.82 19.07 17.96
C TYR A 120 12.10 19.46 19.26
N THR A 121 12.85 20.00 20.22
CA THR A 121 12.37 20.61 21.46
C THR A 121 12.49 22.14 21.37
N LEU A 122 11.93 22.84 22.35
CA LEU A 122 12.04 24.31 22.47
C LEU A 122 13.50 24.79 22.56
N GLU A 123 14.42 23.92 23.00
CA GLU A 123 15.84 24.23 23.18
C GLU A 123 16.72 23.72 22.02
N GLY A 124 16.12 23.15 20.96
CA GLY A 124 16.83 22.61 19.80
C GLY A 124 16.59 21.11 19.62
N LYS A 125 17.51 20.40 18.97
CA LYS A 125 17.42 18.93 18.84
C LYS A 125 17.81 18.28 20.16
N GLY A 126 16.89 17.52 20.76
CA GLY A 126 17.09 16.86 22.05
C GLY A 126 16.47 15.46 22.10
N PHE A 127 16.45 14.87 23.29
CA PHE A 127 15.80 13.58 23.53
C PHE A 127 14.31 13.76 23.85
N SER A 128 13.45 12.98 23.20
CA SER A 128 12.04 12.88 23.51
C SER A 128 11.77 11.59 24.28
N PRO A 129 11.18 11.64 25.49
CA PRO A 129 10.95 10.46 26.30
C PRO A 129 9.86 9.55 25.70
N PRO A 130 9.89 8.24 25.98
CA PRO A 130 8.92 7.26 25.47
C PRO A 130 7.46 7.66 25.67
N GLU A 131 7.10 8.20 26.84
CA GLU A 131 5.75 8.60 27.19
C GLU A 131 5.24 9.72 26.29
N ARG A 132 6.12 10.69 25.98
CA ARG A 132 5.82 11.79 25.06
C ARG A 132 5.63 11.28 23.63
N GLU A 133 6.49 10.39 23.17
CA GLU A 133 6.33 9.77 21.84
C GLU A 133 5.00 9.01 21.73
N TYR A 134 4.59 8.32 22.79
CA TYR A 134 3.30 7.63 22.82
C TYR A 134 2.10 8.60 22.80
N GLU A 135 2.19 9.73 23.52
CA GLU A 135 1.18 10.78 23.47
C GLU A 135 1.06 11.42 22.08
N LEU A 136 2.19 11.70 21.44
CA LEU A 136 2.24 12.23 20.07
C LEU A 136 1.62 11.24 19.09
N TYR A 137 1.99 9.97 19.18
CA TYR A 137 1.40 8.90 18.37
C TYR A 137 -0.12 8.85 18.50
N ARG A 138 -0.63 8.83 19.74
CA ARG A 138 -2.08 8.74 19.98
C ARG A 138 -2.82 9.95 19.44
N LYS A 139 -2.22 11.14 19.51
CA LYS A 139 -2.87 12.40 19.19
C LYS A 139 -2.80 12.78 17.72
N TYR A 140 -1.71 12.45 17.03
CA TYR A 140 -1.44 12.94 15.67
C TYR A 140 -1.19 11.80 14.68
N ASP A 141 -0.20 10.93 14.94
CA ASP A 141 0.23 9.94 13.95
C ASP A 141 -0.85 8.86 13.72
N ARG A 142 -1.46 8.35 14.79
CA ARG A 142 -2.49 7.31 14.69
C ARG A 142 -3.71 7.79 13.90
N PRO A 143 -4.34 8.94 14.20
CA PRO A 143 -5.41 9.47 13.36
C PRO A 143 -5.02 9.65 11.90
N ALA A 144 -3.80 10.14 11.62
CA ALA A 144 -3.33 10.36 10.25
C ALA A 144 -3.16 9.04 9.50
N HIS A 145 -2.58 8.02 10.14
CA HIS A 145 -2.44 6.69 9.55
C HIS A 145 -3.80 5.98 9.35
N GLU A 146 -4.76 6.16 10.26
CA GLU A 146 -6.12 5.65 10.10
C GLU A 146 -6.83 6.34 8.92
N LEU A 147 -6.64 7.66 8.75
CA LEU A 147 -7.15 8.42 7.60
C LEU A 147 -6.55 7.92 6.27
N LEU A 148 -5.22 7.78 6.20
CA LEU A 148 -4.55 7.25 5.00
C LEU A 148 -5.01 5.82 4.64
N ARG A 149 -5.20 4.95 5.65
CA ARG A 149 -5.78 3.61 5.43
C ARG A 149 -7.20 3.70 4.89
N SER A 150 -8.00 4.65 5.39
CA SER A 150 -9.37 4.85 4.89
C SER A 150 -9.39 5.23 3.41
N TRP A 151 -8.46 6.10 2.97
CA TRP A 151 -8.32 6.50 1.57
C TRP A 151 -7.82 5.37 0.67
N CYS A 152 -6.95 4.49 1.17
CA CYS A 152 -6.53 3.28 0.44
C CYS A 152 -7.69 2.33 0.11
N GLY A 153 -8.79 2.42 0.89
CA GLY A 153 -9.97 1.57 0.74
C GLY A 153 -9.83 0.19 1.40
N TYR A 154 -10.97 -0.31 1.89
CA TYR A 154 -11.04 -1.54 2.70
C TYR A 154 -10.37 -2.76 2.06
N ARG A 155 -10.56 -2.96 0.75
CA ARG A 155 -10.02 -4.15 0.06
C ARG A 155 -8.50 -4.14 0.04
N ALA A 156 -7.87 -3.00 -0.24
CA ALA A 156 -6.42 -2.87 -0.25
C ALA A 156 -5.86 -3.12 1.16
N VAL A 157 -6.42 -2.42 2.16
CA VAL A 157 -6.03 -2.59 3.57
C VAL A 157 -6.15 -4.05 4.01
N SER A 158 -7.30 -4.67 3.82
CA SER A 158 -7.55 -6.05 4.25
C SER A 158 -6.63 -7.06 3.55
N THR A 159 -6.33 -6.86 2.27
CA THR A 159 -5.43 -7.75 1.52
C THR A 159 -4.00 -7.63 2.06
N THR A 160 -3.52 -6.41 2.25
CA THR A 160 -2.18 -6.15 2.79
C THR A 160 -2.05 -6.68 4.21
N GLU A 161 -3.00 -6.40 5.10
CA GLU A 161 -2.99 -6.90 6.47
C GLU A 161 -3.01 -8.43 6.55
N ARG A 162 -3.80 -9.10 5.69
CA ARG A 162 -3.82 -10.56 5.62
C ARG A 162 -2.51 -11.14 5.12
N LEU A 163 -1.92 -10.53 4.09
CA LEU A 163 -0.62 -10.94 3.57
C LEU A 163 0.44 -10.87 4.66
N LEU A 164 0.50 -9.75 5.38
CA LEU A 164 1.46 -9.54 6.45
C LEU A 164 1.25 -10.46 7.64
N ALA A 165 -0.01 -10.72 8.02
CA ALA A 165 -0.32 -11.68 9.06
C ALA A 165 0.14 -13.09 8.66
N ALA A 166 -0.06 -13.46 7.40
CA ALA A 166 0.42 -14.73 6.87
C ALA A 166 1.96 -14.79 6.86
N GLU A 167 2.64 -13.75 6.40
CA GLU A 167 4.11 -13.68 6.39
C GLU A 167 4.70 -13.75 7.80
N ALA A 168 4.12 -13.01 8.75
CA ALA A 168 4.55 -13.03 10.15
C ALA A 168 4.32 -14.40 10.80
N GLU A 169 3.20 -15.06 10.50
CA GLU A 169 2.92 -16.40 11.00
C GLU A 169 3.85 -17.45 10.39
N VAL A 170 4.12 -17.38 9.08
CA VAL A 170 5.12 -18.23 8.42
C VAL A 170 6.49 -18.05 9.06
N GLN A 171 6.92 -16.81 9.32
CA GLN A 171 8.19 -16.55 10.02
C GLN A 171 8.18 -17.11 11.45
N ARG A 172 7.07 -16.97 12.18
CA ARG A 172 6.93 -17.51 13.54
C ARG A 172 7.04 -19.04 13.53
N LEU A 173 6.42 -19.71 12.55
CA LEU A 173 6.46 -21.16 12.38
C LEU A 173 7.85 -21.64 11.96
N ASP A 174 8.52 -20.96 11.05
CA ASP A 174 9.90 -21.24 10.61
C ASP A 174 10.89 -21.23 11.80
N ILE A 175 10.80 -20.20 12.65
CA ILE A 175 11.58 -20.11 13.90
C ILE A 175 11.25 -21.27 14.85
N LEU A 176 9.96 -21.62 14.97
CA LEU A 176 9.52 -22.69 15.85
C LEU A 176 10.01 -24.07 15.38
N VAL A 177 9.89 -24.35 14.07
CA VAL A 177 10.36 -25.61 13.46
C VAL A 177 11.86 -25.73 13.60
N THR A 178 12.62 -24.67 13.32
CA THR A 178 14.08 -24.64 13.53
C THR A 178 14.46 -24.99 14.98
N ARG A 179 13.72 -24.44 15.96
CA ARG A 179 13.92 -24.78 17.38
C ARG A 179 13.58 -26.24 17.67
N LEU A 180 12.50 -26.77 17.12
CA LEU A 180 12.11 -28.17 17.30
C LEU A 180 13.16 -29.13 16.72
N ILE A 181 13.62 -28.88 15.49
CA ILE A 181 14.70 -29.64 14.85
C ILE A 181 15.97 -29.62 15.72
N SER A 182 16.32 -28.45 16.29
CA SER A 182 17.47 -28.34 17.19
C SER A 182 17.34 -29.19 18.47
N VAL A 183 16.11 -29.41 18.95
CA VAL A 183 15.82 -30.29 20.10
C VAL A 183 15.90 -31.75 19.67
N VAL A 184 15.29 -32.13 18.54
CA VAL A 184 15.33 -33.50 17.99
C VAL A 184 16.78 -33.92 17.73
N ARG A 185 17.61 -33.03 17.19
CA ARG A 185 19.03 -33.30 16.89
C ARG A 185 19.84 -33.73 18.12
N LYS A 186 19.40 -33.39 19.34
CA LYS A 186 20.05 -33.83 20.59
C LYS A 186 19.83 -35.31 20.89
N TYR A 187 18.77 -35.92 20.37
CA TYR A 187 18.35 -37.28 20.68
C TYR A 187 18.37 -38.20 19.45
N GLU A 188 17.99 -37.68 18.28
CA GLU A 188 17.89 -38.40 17.01
C GLU A 188 18.47 -37.54 15.87
N PRO A 189 19.81 -37.53 15.70
CA PRO A 189 20.47 -36.66 14.72
C PRO A 189 20.06 -36.98 13.27
N ASP A 190 19.93 -38.26 12.93
CA ASP A 190 19.58 -38.70 11.56
C ASP A 190 18.18 -38.22 11.16
N ASN A 191 17.20 -38.32 12.06
CA ASN A 191 15.84 -37.82 11.82
C ASN A 191 15.80 -36.29 11.76
N ALA A 192 16.59 -35.61 12.60
CA ALA A 192 16.67 -34.15 12.56
C ALA A 192 17.21 -33.62 11.22
N ASP A 193 18.19 -34.31 10.63
CA ASP A 193 18.76 -33.93 9.34
C ASP A 193 17.78 -34.20 8.20
N ALA A 194 17.01 -35.29 8.26
CA ALA A 194 15.93 -35.56 7.31
C ALA A 194 14.83 -34.47 7.37
N TYR A 195 14.36 -34.10 8.57
CA TYR A 195 13.36 -33.04 8.73
C TYR A 195 13.87 -31.65 8.32
N ALA A 196 15.16 -31.36 8.53
CA ALA A 196 15.77 -30.13 8.06
C ALA A 196 15.81 -30.06 6.52
N GLY A 197 16.13 -31.17 5.87
CA GLY A 197 16.09 -31.28 4.40
C GLY A 197 14.69 -31.06 3.85
N GLU A 198 13.69 -31.78 4.37
CA GLU A 198 12.28 -31.65 3.95
C GLU A 198 11.77 -30.21 4.12
N HIS A 199 12.07 -29.58 5.26
CA HIS A 199 11.66 -28.20 5.53
C HIS A 199 12.22 -27.18 4.51
N ASP A 200 13.46 -27.37 4.05
CA ASP A 200 14.09 -26.46 3.08
C ASP A 200 13.69 -26.77 1.63
N ASP A 201 13.55 -28.05 1.29
CA ASP A 201 13.25 -28.52 -0.06
C ASP A 201 11.77 -28.33 -0.42
N ASP A 202 10.84 -28.61 0.49
CA ASP A 202 9.39 -28.49 0.27
C ASP A 202 8.85 -27.08 0.61
N ARG A 203 9.75 -26.14 0.87
CA ARG A 203 9.38 -24.75 1.16
C ARG A 203 8.63 -24.15 -0.04
N ILE A 204 7.37 -23.78 0.18
CA ILE A 204 6.57 -23.09 -0.82
C ILE A 204 7.14 -21.68 -1.04
N ARG A 205 7.75 -21.47 -2.21
CA ARG A 205 8.29 -20.17 -2.66
C ARG A 205 7.32 -19.47 -3.60
N THR A 206 7.50 -18.17 -3.78
CA THR A 206 6.69 -17.36 -4.70
C THR A 206 6.73 -17.92 -6.13
N GLU A 207 7.85 -18.51 -6.57
CA GLU A 207 7.95 -19.15 -7.88
C GLU A 207 7.14 -20.46 -7.96
N ALA A 208 7.02 -21.19 -6.86
CA ALA A 208 6.35 -22.49 -6.77
C ALA A 208 4.81 -22.37 -6.65
N ILE A 209 4.29 -21.19 -6.30
CA ILE A 209 2.84 -20.92 -6.20
C ILE A 209 2.18 -20.71 -7.57
N ARG A 210 2.96 -20.33 -8.60
CA ARG A 210 2.38 -20.09 -9.93
C ARG A 210 1.81 -21.42 -10.46
N PRO A 211 0.58 -21.45 -11.00
CA PRO A 211 0.03 -22.67 -11.57
C PRO A 211 1.00 -23.19 -12.63
N VAL A 212 1.53 -24.39 -12.40
CA VAL A 212 2.34 -25.08 -13.39
C VAL A 212 1.43 -25.28 -14.59
N VAL A 213 1.80 -24.69 -15.73
CA VAL A 213 1.06 -24.89 -16.97
C VAL A 213 1.18 -26.37 -17.31
N ASP A 214 0.07 -27.10 -17.26
CA ASP A 214 0.05 -28.51 -17.64
C ASP A 214 0.59 -28.66 -19.07
N ARG A 215 1.44 -29.66 -19.28
CA ARG A 215 1.86 -30.00 -20.65
C ARG A 215 0.63 -30.38 -21.48
N PRO A 216 0.62 -30.10 -22.79
CA PRO A 216 -0.43 -30.61 -23.66
C PRO A 216 -0.60 -32.12 -23.48
N LEU A 217 -1.86 -32.58 -23.39
CA LEU A 217 -2.18 -34.01 -23.37
C LEU A 217 -1.59 -34.66 -24.63
N ALA A 218 -0.87 -35.76 -24.45
CA ALA A 218 -0.44 -36.58 -25.57
C ALA A 218 -1.69 -37.14 -26.29
N PRO A 219 -1.66 -37.40 -27.60
CA PRO A 219 -2.81 -37.93 -28.33
C PRO A 219 -3.42 -39.20 -27.73
N ALA A 220 -2.63 -40.00 -27.01
CA ALA A 220 -3.08 -41.21 -26.30
C ALA A 220 -3.77 -40.93 -24.95
N GLU A 221 -3.59 -39.74 -24.38
CA GLU A 221 -4.20 -39.28 -23.11
C GLU A 221 -5.55 -38.56 -23.35
N ILE A 222 -5.88 -38.24 -24.61
CA ILE A 222 -7.15 -37.62 -24.99
C ILE A 222 -8.22 -38.72 -25.04
N PRO A 223 -9.30 -38.63 -24.25
CA PRO A 223 -10.35 -39.64 -24.26
C PRO A 223 -11.01 -39.72 -25.64
N VAL A 224 -11.11 -40.94 -26.18
CA VAL A 224 -11.81 -41.20 -27.44
C VAL A 224 -13.30 -41.03 -27.19
N ILE A 225 -13.87 -39.98 -27.76
CA ILE A 225 -15.32 -39.77 -27.77
C ILE A 225 -15.86 -40.50 -29.01
N GLU A 226 -16.42 -41.68 -28.80
CA GLU A 226 -17.13 -42.40 -29.87
C GLU A 226 -18.47 -41.70 -30.14
N VAL A 227 -18.55 -41.02 -31.28
CA VAL A 227 -19.81 -40.46 -31.77
C VAL A 227 -20.48 -41.51 -32.65
N PRO A 228 -21.60 -42.13 -32.22
CA PRO A 228 -22.30 -43.10 -33.05
C PRO A 228 -22.90 -42.39 -34.26
N VAL A 229 -22.29 -42.59 -35.42
CA VAL A 229 -22.85 -42.12 -36.69
C VAL A 229 -23.97 -43.08 -37.08
N ARG A 230 -25.21 -42.58 -37.20
CA ARG A 230 -26.31 -43.38 -37.76
C ARG A 230 -25.90 -43.84 -39.17
N GLN A 231 -25.62 -45.13 -39.34
CA GLN A 231 -25.47 -45.72 -40.66
C GLN A 231 -26.84 -45.70 -41.36
N ASN A 232 -27.03 -44.71 -42.24
CA ASN A 232 -28.14 -44.73 -43.18
C ASN A 232 -27.90 -45.86 -44.19
N TRP A 233 -28.44 -47.06 -43.91
CA TRP A 233 -28.56 -48.12 -44.89
C TRP A 233 -29.70 -47.82 -45.88
N ARG A 234 -29.46 -46.86 -46.78
CA ARG A 234 -30.17 -46.76 -48.04
C ARG A 234 -29.15 -46.52 -49.14
N TYR A 235 -29.35 -47.20 -50.26
CA TYR A 235 -28.42 -47.42 -51.37
C TYR A 235 -27.37 -48.47 -50.97
N TRP A 236 -27.43 -49.74 -51.39
CA TRP A 236 -27.62 -50.23 -52.76
C TRP A 236 -28.43 -51.55 -52.80
N SER A 237 -29.36 -51.58 -53.74
CA SER A 237 -29.99 -52.74 -54.37
C SER A 237 -29.01 -53.53 -55.24
#